data_AF-A0A314KT17-F1
#
_entry.id   AF-A0A314KT17-F1
#
_cell.length_a   1.000
_cell.length_b   1.000
_cell.length_c   1.000
_cell.angle_alpha   90.00
_cell.angle_beta   90.00
_cell.angle_gamma   90.00
#
_symmetry.space_group_name_H-M   'P 1'
#
loop_
_entity.id
_entity.type
_entity.pdbx_description
1 polymer ?
#
loop_
_entity_poly.entity_id
_entity_poly.type
_entity_poly.pdbx_seq_one_letter_code
_entity_poly.pdbx_strand_id
1 'polypeptide(L)'
;MTNIAVSIFEGKGIVFNRKKEFILGLWEDICNRLSKTRAELLSSYREKIIEIFEDMKKTNILDLSPLEGLLDSLFELAASYDQERSNMADKTSEDDKLELISKAKEHLESFKLEASEKVKKVSSNEKKLKRVVKKLQTLQQERENLEGVIEAIQKEVEEIQAKISAAETEVSSYDNVNMLTVDDSANLEEKKKNL
;
A
#
# COMPACT_ATOMS: atom_id res chain seq x y z
N MET A 1 -4.98 -35.61 -12.20
CA MET A 1 -4.43 -34.38 -12.82
C MET A 1 -3.84 -33.53 -11.71
N THR A 2 -2.58 -33.12 -11.85
CA THR A 2 -1.83 -32.33 -10.86
C THR A 2 -2.26 -30.87 -10.93
N ASN A 3 -2.83 -30.36 -9.82
CA ASN A 3 -3.19 -28.97 -9.65
C ASN A 3 -1.90 -28.14 -9.53
N ILE A 4 -1.50 -27.50 -10.62
CA ILE A 4 -0.38 -26.54 -10.62
C ILE A 4 -0.96 -25.27 -10.01
N ALA A 5 -0.61 -25.00 -8.75
CA ALA A 5 -0.80 -23.69 -8.15
C ALA A 5 0.00 -22.68 -8.98
N VAL A 6 -0.65 -22.06 -9.96
CA VAL A 6 -0.07 -20.98 -10.75
C VAL A 6 0.04 -19.79 -9.82
N SER A 7 1.25 -19.52 -9.33
CA SER A 7 1.57 -18.28 -8.63
C SER A 7 1.22 -17.12 -9.55
N ILE A 8 0.20 -16.34 -9.17
CA ILE A 8 -0.25 -15.19 -9.94
C ILE A 8 0.84 -14.12 -9.85
N PHE A 9 1.58 -13.92 -10.94
CA PHE A 9 2.59 -12.87 -11.03
C PHE A 9 1.93 -11.49 -11.00
N GLU A 10 1.94 -10.85 -9.84
CA GLU A 10 1.29 -9.56 -9.65
C GLU A 10 2.22 -8.39 -10.04
N GLY A 11 2.42 -8.23 -11.35
CA GLY A 11 3.34 -7.23 -11.91
C GLY A 11 3.06 -5.79 -11.44
N LYS A 12 1.81 -5.44 -11.15
CA LYS A 12 1.43 -4.12 -10.61
C LYS A 12 2.08 -3.84 -9.25
N GLY A 13 2.13 -4.83 -8.36
CA GLY A 13 2.75 -4.72 -7.04
C GLY A 13 4.26 -4.48 -7.13
N ILE A 14 4.93 -5.17 -8.07
CA ILE A 14 6.36 -4.99 -8.32
C ILE A 14 6.68 -3.57 -8.79
N VAL A 15 5.92 -3.06 -9.77
CA VAL A 15 6.11 -1.69 -10.29
C VAL A 15 5.87 -0.65 -9.19
N PHE A 16 4.81 -0.81 -8.40
CA PHE A 16 4.51 0.07 -7.27
C PHE A 16 5.67 0.09 -6.25
N ASN A 17 6.18 -1.08 -5.86
CA ASN A 17 7.28 -1.18 -4.91
C ASN A 17 8.56 -0.51 -5.43
N ARG A 18 8.91 -0.70 -6.70
CA ARG A 18 10.07 -0.04 -7.31
C ARG A 18 9.95 1.48 -7.33
N LYS A 19 8.78 2.00 -7.70
CA LYS A 19 8.52 3.45 -7.65
C LYS A 19 8.61 3.98 -6.23
N LYS A 20 8.12 3.23 -5.24
CA LYS A 20 8.21 3.61 -3.82
C LYS A 20 9.66 3.65 -3.33
N GLU A 21 10.46 2.63 -3.65
CA GLU A 21 11.90 2.59 -3.32
C GLU A 21 12.65 3.78 -3.92
N PHE A 22 12.35 4.13 -5.17
CA PHE A 22 12.92 5.30 -5.85
C PHE A 22 12.62 6.61 -5.10
N ILE A 23 11.35 6.87 -4.75
CA ILE A 23 10.96 8.07 -3.99
C ILE A 23 11.66 8.12 -2.63
N LEU A 24 11.72 7.00 -1.93
CA LEU A 24 12.35 6.93 -0.61
C LEU A 24 13.86 7.21 -0.68
N GLY A 25 14.55 6.66 -1.68
CA GLY A 25 15.97 6.91 -1.89
C GLY A 25 16.25 8.39 -2.18
N LEU A 26 15.51 8.99 -3.10
CA LEU A 26 15.66 10.43 -3.40
C LEU A 26 15.38 11.31 -2.19
N TRP A 27 14.36 10.97 -1.40
CA TRP A 27 14.05 11.72 -0.18
C TRP A 27 15.16 11.60 0.87
N GLU A 28 15.70 10.40 1.08
CA GLU A 28 16.82 10.18 1.99
C GLU A 28 18.06 10.98 1.57
N ASP A 29 18.35 11.03 0.26
CA ASP A 29 19.45 11.82 -0.29
C ASP A 29 19.24 13.33 -0.05
N ILE A 30 18.02 13.83 -0.25
CA ILE A 30 17.66 15.23 0.08
C ILE A 30 17.90 15.50 1.57
N CYS A 31 17.37 14.65 2.47
CA CYS A 31 17.54 14.82 3.91
C CYS A 31 19.02 14.77 4.33
N ASN A 32 19.78 13.83 3.78
CA ASN A 32 21.21 13.68 4.04
C ASN A 32 22.00 14.90 3.56
N ARG A 33 21.61 15.49 2.43
CA ARG A 33 22.26 16.71 1.93
C ARG A 33 21.92 17.91 2.80
N LEU A 34 20.66 18.12 3.12
CA LEU A 34 20.19 19.24 3.94
C LEU A 34 20.78 19.22 5.35
N SER A 35 20.79 18.05 6.01
CA SER A 35 21.31 17.91 7.39
C SER A 35 22.80 18.23 7.54
N LYS A 36 23.60 18.06 6.47
CA LYS A 36 25.03 18.36 6.44
C LYS A 36 25.33 19.77 5.91
N THR A 37 24.32 20.47 5.40
CA THR A 37 24.48 21.77 4.78
C THR A 37 24.44 22.86 5.85
N ARG A 38 25.42 23.78 5.80
CA ARG A 38 25.42 24.96 6.68
C ARG A 38 24.25 25.88 6.33
N ALA A 39 23.69 26.56 7.32
CA ALA A 39 22.54 27.44 7.14
C ALA A 39 22.74 28.47 6.02
N GLU A 40 23.94 29.07 5.94
CA GLU A 40 24.27 30.11 4.95
C GLU A 40 24.34 29.60 3.50
N LEU A 41 24.25 28.29 3.29
CA LEU A 41 24.27 27.66 1.98
C LEU A 41 22.92 27.02 1.63
N LEU A 42 21.96 26.96 2.54
CA LEU A 42 20.70 26.23 2.34
C LEU A 42 19.90 26.79 1.16
N SER A 43 19.78 28.11 1.04
CA SER A 43 19.07 28.78 -0.05
C SER A 43 19.57 28.34 -1.44
N SER A 44 20.89 28.16 -1.58
CA SER A 44 21.52 27.75 -2.84
C SER A 44 21.14 26.34 -3.34
N TYR A 45 20.54 25.50 -2.48
CA TYR A 45 20.07 24.16 -2.85
C TYR A 45 18.61 24.13 -3.30
N ARG A 46 17.86 25.23 -3.16
CA ARG A 46 16.42 25.28 -3.44
C ARG A 46 16.07 24.70 -4.80
N GLU A 47 16.67 25.23 -5.85
CA GLU A 47 16.37 24.81 -7.23
C GLU A 47 16.69 23.33 -7.46
N LYS A 48 17.86 22.87 -7.00
CA LYS A 48 18.30 21.48 -7.15
C LYS A 48 17.39 20.50 -6.41
N ILE A 49 16.92 20.87 -5.23
CA ILE A 49 16.02 20.03 -4.44
C ILE A 49 14.62 20.01 -5.05
N ILE A 50 14.13 21.14 -5.56
CA ILE A 50 12.86 21.21 -6.28
C ILE A 50 12.92 20.33 -7.53
N GLU A 51 14.02 20.35 -8.29
CA GLU A 51 14.19 19.49 -9.46
C GLU A 51 14.05 18.00 -9.12
N ILE A 52 14.75 17.53 -8.08
CA ILE A 52 14.62 16.15 -7.59
C ILE A 52 13.18 15.87 -7.14
N PHE A 53 12.54 16.83 -6.48
CA PHE A 53 11.19 16.68 -5.98
C PHE A 53 10.14 16.60 -7.10
N GLU A 54 10.32 17.33 -8.20
CA GLU A 54 9.50 17.19 -9.41
C GLU A 54 9.61 15.79 -10.02
N ASP A 55 10.81 15.20 -10.05
CA ASP A 55 10.99 13.82 -10.50
C ASP A 55 10.28 12.81 -9.59
N MET A 56 10.27 13.05 -8.27
CA MET A 56 9.48 12.26 -7.34
C MET A 56 7.97 12.37 -7.66
N LYS A 57 7.46 13.58 -7.93
CA LYS A 57 6.04 13.82 -8.26
C LYS A 57 5.61 13.11 -9.55
N LYS A 58 6.47 13.04 -10.57
CA LYS A 58 6.19 12.32 -11.84
C LYS A 58 5.84 10.85 -11.65
N THR A 59 6.26 10.23 -10.55
CA THR A 59 5.92 8.82 -10.27
C THR A 59 4.41 8.58 -10.06
N ASN A 60 3.69 9.62 -9.60
CA ASN A 60 2.24 9.68 -9.35
C ASN A 60 1.68 8.51 -8.53
N ILE A 61 2.42 8.04 -7.52
CA ILE A 61 1.97 6.96 -6.62
C ILE A 61 1.67 7.41 -5.18
N LEU A 62 2.11 8.61 -4.80
CA LEU A 62 1.98 9.17 -3.46
C LEU A 62 1.66 10.65 -3.55
N ASP A 63 0.82 11.14 -2.63
CA ASP A 63 0.63 12.58 -2.42
C ASP A 63 1.83 13.15 -1.67
N LEU A 64 2.61 13.98 -2.36
CA LEU A 64 3.81 14.61 -1.84
C LEU A 64 3.58 16.06 -1.39
N SER A 65 2.36 16.60 -1.52
CA SER A 65 2.02 17.97 -1.13
C SER A 65 2.42 18.31 0.32
N PRO A 66 2.28 17.39 1.30
CA PRO A 66 2.74 17.66 2.66
C PRO A 66 4.26 17.84 2.79
N LEU A 67 5.06 17.15 1.97
CA LEU A 67 6.52 17.31 1.96
C LEU A 67 6.93 18.59 1.24
N GLU A 68 6.22 18.95 0.17
CA GLU A 68 6.43 20.19 -0.57
C GLU A 68 6.29 21.41 0.33
N GLY A 69 5.18 21.49 1.09
CA GLY A 69 4.97 22.57 2.04
C GLY A 69 6.03 22.64 3.15
N LEU A 70 6.66 21.51 3.52
CA LEU A 70 7.78 21.51 4.47
C LEU A 70 9.06 22.07 3.83
N LEU A 71 9.35 21.72 2.58
CA LEU A 71 10.49 22.25 1.83
C LEU A 71 10.35 23.76 1.60
N ASP A 72 9.16 24.23 1.24
CA ASP A 72 8.90 25.66 1.05
C ASP A 72 9.14 26.45 2.34
N SER A 73 8.57 26.02 3.48
CA SER A 73 8.84 26.68 4.77
C SER A 73 10.33 26.69 5.13
N LEU A 74 11.07 25.62 4.82
CA LEU A 74 12.51 25.55 5.08
C LEU A 74 13.28 26.59 4.24
N PHE A 75 12.97 26.70 2.95
CA PHE A 75 13.66 27.63 2.06
C PHE A 75 13.26 29.09 2.30
N GLU A 76 12.02 29.36 2.69
CA GLU A 76 11.60 30.69 3.16
C GLU A 76 12.41 31.11 4.39
N LEU A 77 12.62 30.20 5.34
CA LEU A 77 13.46 30.46 6.51
C LEU A 77 14.91 30.72 6.12
N ALA A 78 15.48 29.91 5.22
CA ALA A 78 16.85 30.10 4.74
C ALA A 78 17.03 31.46 4.05
N ALA A 79 16.08 31.86 3.21
CA ALA A 79 16.10 33.15 2.53
C ALA A 79 16.00 34.33 3.53
N SER A 80 15.13 34.22 4.53
CA SER A 80 15.01 35.21 5.61
C SER A 80 16.32 35.34 6.39
N TYR A 81 16.95 34.21 6.74
CA TYR A 81 18.26 34.20 7.40
C TYR A 81 19.35 34.90 6.56
N ASP A 82 19.43 34.59 5.27
CA ASP A 82 20.42 35.21 4.37
C ASP A 82 20.21 36.72 4.25
N GLN A 83 18.96 37.18 4.19
CA GLN A 83 18.61 38.59 4.17
C GLN A 83 19.06 39.31 5.45
N GLU A 84 18.75 38.75 6.63
CA GLU A 84 19.15 39.33 7.91
C GLU A 84 20.67 39.35 8.08
N ARG A 85 21.36 38.30 7.61
CA ARG A 85 22.82 38.22 7.60
C ARG A 85 23.44 39.32 6.72
N SER A 86 22.88 39.58 5.54
CA SER A 86 23.33 40.66 4.66
C SER A 86 23.12 42.02 5.34
N ASN A 87 21.94 42.26 5.92
CA ASN A 87 21.63 43.50 6.63
C ASN A 87 22.61 43.77 7.78
N MET A 88 23.01 42.75 8.52
CA MET A 88 24.01 42.87 9.61
C MET A 88 25.41 43.25 9.12
N ALA A 89 25.79 42.83 7.91
CA ALA A 89 27.10 43.14 7.33
C ALA A 89 27.20 44.62 6.89
N ASP A 90 26.08 45.21 6.43
CA ASP A 90 26.04 46.59 5.93
C ASP A 90 25.98 47.66 7.04
N LYS A 91 25.61 47.28 8.27
CA LYS A 91 25.48 48.24 9.39
C LYS A 91 26.77 48.44 10.18
N THR A 92 27.12 49.69 10.45
CA THR A 92 28.33 50.09 11.21
C THR A 92 28.10 50.30 12.71
N SER A 93 26.87 50.60 13.13
CA SER A 93 26.51 50.87 14.54
C SER A 93 26.25 49.58 15.33
N GLU A 94 26.58 49.59 16.63
CA GLU A 94 26.41 48.46 17.54
C GLU A 94 24.94 48.26 17.95
N ASP A 95 24.20 49.34 18.23
CA ASP A 95 22.76 49.31 18.55
C ASP A 95 21.94 48.70 17.40
N ASP A 96 22.32 49.07 16.19
CA ASP A 96 21.74 48.59 14.94
C ASP A 96 21.88 47.08 14.74
N LYS A 97 22.99 46.50 15.22
CA LYS A 97 23.25 45.06 15.20
C LYS A 97 22.50 44.35 16.32
N LEU A 98 22.41 44.96 17.51
CA LEU A 98 21.66 44.41 18.63
C LEU A 98 20.15 44.31 18.32
N GLU A 99 19.58 45.29 17.63
CA GLU A 99 18.17 45.24 17.20
C GLU A 99 17.92 44.06 16.25
N LEU A 100 18.79 43.83 15.27
CA LEU A 100 18.68 42.72 14.33
C LEU A 100 18.84 41.36 15.03
N ILE A 101 19.76 41.25 16.00
CA ILE A 101 19.91 40.05 16.83
C ILE A 101 18.62 39.77 17.61
N SER A 102 17.96 40.80 18.15
CA SER A 102 16.68 40.64 18.86
C SER A 102 15.59 40.11 17.93
N LYS A 103 15.44 40.69 16.73
CA LYS A 103 14.46 40.23 15.73
C LYS A 103 14.74 38.80 15.27
N ALA A 104 16.00 38.48 14.98
CA ALA A 104 16.40 37.13 14.59
C ALA A 104 16.10 36.10 15.70
N LYS A 105 16.28 36.48 16.97
CA LYS A 105 15.94 35.63 18.11
C LYS A 105 14.44 35.39 18.23
N GLU A 106 13.61 36.42 18.03
CA GLU A 106 12.15 36.29 18.03
C GLU A 106 11.67 35.35 16.91
N HIS A 107 12.19 35.52 15.69
CA HIS A 107 11.89 34.62 14.57
C HIS A 107 12.32 33.18 14.85
N LEU A 108 13.49 32.96 15.45
CA LEU A 108 13.97 31.63 15.81
C LEU A 108 13.05 30.94 16.84
N GLU A 109 12.58 31.66 17.85
CA GLU A 109 11.66 31.09 18.85
C GLU A 109 10.29 30.77 18.25
N SER A 110 9.76 31.63 17.38
CA SER A 110 8.53 31.34 16.61
C SER A 110 8.67 30.06 15.79
N PHE A 111 9.78 29.93 15.06
CA PHE A 111 10.05 28.75 14.23
C PHE A 111 10.20 27.47 15.08
N LYS A 112 10.88 27.53 16.23
CA LYS A 112 10.97 26.38 17.15
C LYS A 112 9.60 25.92 17.62
N LEU A 113 8.68 26.85 17.88
CA LEU A 113 7.31 26.52 18.27
C LEU A 113 6.58 25.78 17.14
N GLU A 114 6.61 26.34 15.92
CA GLU A 114 5.99 25.72 14.75
C GLU A 114 6.56 24.32 14.46
N ALA A 115 7.89 24.17 14.52
CA ALA A 115 8.55 22.89 14.34
C ALA A 115 8.10 21.85 15.38
N SER A 116 7.97 22.25 16.65
CA SER A 116 7.48 21.39 17.73
C SER A 116 6.05 20.90 17.47
N GLU A 117 5.18 21.78 16.97
CA GLU A 117 3.80 21.42 16.59
C GLU A 117 3.77 20.42 15.43
N LYS A 118 4.57 20.66 14.39
CA LYS A 118 4.70 19.75 13.24
C LYS A 118 5.22 18.37 13.68
N VAL A 119 6.22 18.30 14.56
CA VAL A 119 6.74 17.04 15.13
C VAL A 119 5.66 16.28 15.92
N LYS A 120 4.88 16.97 16.76
CA LYS A 120 3.75 16.37 17.49
C LYS A 120 2.71 15.79 16.53
N LYS A 121 2.39 16.50 15.45
CA LYS A 121 1.45 16.05 14.41
C LYS A 121 1.96 14.78 13.71
N VAL A 122 3.24 14.74 13.32
CA VAL A 122 3.88 13.55 12.73
C VAL A 122 3.80 12.36 13.68
N SER A 123 4.15 12.53 14.96
CA SER A 123 4.07 11.45 15.95
C SER A 123 2.63 10.92 16.14
N SER A 124 1.64 11.81 16.16
CA SER A 124 0.23 11.43 16.23
C SER A 124 -0.20 10.60 15.02
N ASN A 125 0.21 11.02 13.82
CA ASN A 125 -0.07 10.31 12.58
C ASN A 125 0.61 8.93 12.54
N GLU A 126 1.86 8.82 13.00
CA GLU A 126 2.58 7.54 13.09
C GLU A 126 1.83 6.54 13.99
N LYS A 127 1.30 7.00 15.14
CA LYS A 127 0.49 6.18 16.03
C LYS A 127 -0.82 5.72 15.40
N LYS A 128 -1.46 6.58 14.59
CA LYS A 128 -2.67 6.22 13.84
C LYS A 128 -2.35 5.19 12.74
N LEU A 129 -1.26 5.39 12.02
CA LEU A 129 -0.79 4.47 10.98
C LEU A 129 -0.49 3.08 11.54
N LYS A 130 0.23 2.98 12.66
CA LYS A 130 0.49 1.70 13.35
C LYS A 130 -0.80 0.93 13.69
N ARG A 131 -1.87 1.64 14.07
CA ARG A 131 -3.18 1.01 14.34
C ARG A 131 -3.85 0.49 13.05
N VAL A 132 -3.81 1.26 11.98
CA VAL A 132 -4.34 0.84 10.67
C VAL A 132 -3.59 -0.38 10.14
N VAL A 133 -2.26 -0.39 10.22
CA VAL A 133 -1.43 -1.53 9.79
C VAL A 133 -1.78 -2.80 10.57
N LYS A 134 -1.93 -2.72 11.89
CA LYS A 134 -2.36 -3.88 12.71
C LYS A 134 -3.73 -4.40 12.29
N LYS A 135 -4.70 -3.50 12.06
CA LYS A 135 -6.04 -3.89 11.62
C LYS A 135 -6.02 -4.57 10.24
N LEU A 136 -5.17 -4.09 9.34
CA LEU A 136 -4.98 -4.67 8.01
C LEU A 136 -4.40 -6.09 8.10
N GLN A 137 -3.42 -6.32 8.97
CA GLN A 137 -2.88 -7.66 9.23
C GLN A 137 -3.94 -8.63 9.75
N THR A 138 -4.79 -8.20 10.69
CA THR A 138 -5.90 -9.02 11.19
C THR A 138 -6.88 -9.39 10.08
N LEU A 139 -7.30 -8.42 9.26
CA LEU A 139 -8.20 -8.67 8.14
C LEU A 139 -7.58 -9.59 7.09
N GLN A 140 -6.28 -9.48 6.86
CA GLN A 140 -5.57 -10.36 5.93
C GLN A 140 -5.57 -11.81 6.43
N GLN A 141 -5.35 -12.03 7.73
CA GLN A 141 -5.45 -13.36 8.33
C GLN A 141 -6.87 -13.93 8.25
N GLU A 142 -7.89 -13.10 8.51
CA GLU A 142 -9.30 -13.52 8.37
C GLU A 142 -9.62 -13.93 6.93
N ARG A 143 -9.10 -13.18 5.93
CA ARG A 143 -9.25 -13.52 4.52
C ARG A 143 -8.64 -14.89 4.20
N GLU A 144 -7.41 -15.15 4.64
CA GLU A 144 -6.72 -16.42 4.41
C GLU A 144 -7.44 -17.61 5.07
N ASN A 145 -7.98 -17.40 6.27
CA ASN A 145 -8.77 -18.43 6.94
C ASN A 145 -10.06 -18.75 6.17
N LEU A 146 -10.77 -17.74 5.68
CA LEU A 146 -11.98 -17.93 4.87
C LEU A 146 -11.68 -18.62 3.53
N GLU A 147 -10.56 -18.26 2.90
CA GLU A 147 -10.07 -18.88 1.67
C GLU A 147 -9.86 -20.40 1.87
N GLY A 148 -9.23 -20.80 2.97
CA GLY A 148 -9.09 -22.22 3.33
C GLY A 148 -10.42 -22.94 3.62
N VAL A 149 -11.41 -22.26 4.22
CA VAL A 149 -12.75 -22.82 4.43
C VAL A 149 -13.48 -23.04 3.10
N ILE A 150 -13.36 -22.09 2.17
CA ILE A 150 -13.96 -22.19 0.83
C ILE A 150 -13.36 -23.38 0.07
N GLU A 151 -12.04 -23.55 0.10
CA GLU A 151 -11.36 -24.69 -0.55
C GLU A 151 -11.84 -26.04 0.03
N ALA A 152 -12.00 -26.13 1.35
CA ALA A 152 -12.50 -27.34 2.00
C ALA A 152 -13.94 -27.67 1.56
N ILE A 153 -14.83 -26.68 1.57
CA ILE A 153 -16.22 -26.85 1.13
C ILE A 153 -16.29 -27.22 -0.35
N GLN A 154 -15.47 -26.61 -1.22
CA GLN A 154 -15.43 -26.98 -2.64
C GLN A 154 -15.07 -28.46 -2.82
N LYS A 155 -14.10 -28.97 -2.08
CA LYS A 155 -13.72 -30.38 -2.14
C LYS A 155 -14.85 -31.31 -1.67
N GLU A 156 -15.55 -30.95 -0.59
CA GLU A 156 -16.71 -31.73 -0.13
C GLU A 156 -17.85 -31.74 -1.17
N VAL A 157 -18.12 -30.60 -1.82
CA VAL A 157 -19.11 -30.50 -2.90
C VAL A 157 -18.73 -31.39 -4.08
N GLU A 158 -17.47 -31.37 -4.51
CA GLU A 158 -16.98 -32.25 -5.59
C GLU A 158 -17.16 -33.73 -5.22
N GLU A 159 -16.89 -34.12 -3.98
CA GLU A 159 -17.07 -35.49 -3.49
C GLU A 159 -18.56 -35.90 -3.48
N ILE A 160 -19.45 -35.03 -3.01
CA ILE A 160 -20.89 -35.27 -3.02
C ILE A 160 -21.39 -35.41 -4.46
N GLN A 161 -20.93 -34.55 -5.37
CA GLN A 161 -21.35 -34.59 -6.78
C GLN A 161 -20.88 -35.86 -7.49
N ALA A 162 -19.69 -36.37 -7.14
CA ALA A 162 -19.21 -37.67 -7.62
C ALA A 162 -20.08 -38.83 -7.10
N LYS A 163 -20.47 -38.80 -5.82
CA LYS A 163 -21.38 -39.81 -5.23
C LYS A 163 -22.77 -39.79 -5.88
N ILE A 164 -23.33 -38.61 -6.13
CA ILE A 164 -24.61 -38.45 -6.85
C ILE A 164 -24.52 -39.06 -8.25
N SER A 165 -23.47 -38.72 -9.01
CA SER A 165 -23.27 -39.26 -10.36
C SER A 165 -23.18 -40.80 -10.36
N ALA A 166 -22.47 -41.38 -9.39
CA ALA A 166 -22.38 -42.83 -9.24
C ALA A 166 -23.75 -43.46 -8.95
N ALA A 167 -24.52 -42.88 -8.02
CA ALA A 167 -25.87 -43.36 -7.70
C ALA A 167 -26.84 -43.23 -8.90
N GLU A 168 -26.78 -42.13 -9.66
CA GLU A 168 -27.58 -41.94 -10.87
C GLU A 168 -27.26 -43.01 -11.94
N THR A 169 -25.98 -43.34 -12.14
CA THR A 169 -25.59 -44.42 -13.06
C THR A 169 -26.07 -45.79 -12.59
N GLU A 170 -26.07 -46.04 -11.28
CA GLU A 170 -26.56 -47.29 -10.71
C GLU A 170 -28.08 -47.43 -10.91
N VAL A 171 -28.85 -46.38 -10.59
CA VAL A 171 -30.32 -46.34 -10.80
C VAL A 171 -30.67 -46.56 -12.27
N SER A 172 -29.99 -45.86 -13.19
CA SER A 172 -30.22 -46.04 -14.64
C SER A 172 -29.94 -47.48 -15.11
N SER A 173 -28.99 -48.18 -14.47
CA SER A 173 -28.73 -49.59 -14.79
C SER A 173 -29.90 -50.51 -14.40
N TYR A 174 -30.58 -50.25 -13.28
CA TYR A 174 -31.74 -51.02 -12.86
C TYR A 174 -32.96 -50.79 -13.77
N ASP A 175 -33.17 -49.54 -14.23
CA ASP A 175 -34.23 -49.23 -15.18
C ASP A 175 -34.07 -49.98 -16.52
N ASN A 176 -32.83 -50.12 -17.00
CA ASN A 176 -32.54 -50.91 -18.21
C ASN A 176 -32.74 -52.42 -18.01
N VAL A 177 -32.42 -52.98 -16.83
CA VAL A 177 -32.64 -54.40 -16.51
C VAL A 177 -34.15 -54.70 -16.37
N ASN A 178 -34.91 -53.78 -15.78
CA ASN A 178 -36.36 -53.93 -15.61
C ASN A 178 -37.12 -53.82 -16.95
N MET A 179 -36.56 -53.13 -17.95
CA MET A 179 -37.09 -53.12 -19.32
C MET A 179 -36.83 -54.43 -20.09
N LEU A 180 -35.71 -55.11 -19.84
CA LEU A 180 -35.37 -56.40 -20.48
C LEU A 180 -36.24 -57.55 -19.96
N THR A 181 -36.72 -57.49 -18.71
CA THR A 181 -37.57 -58.54 -18.12
C THR A 181 -39.03 -58.47 -18.57
N VAL A 182 -39.50 -57.32 -19.07
CA VAL A 182 -40.87 -57.20 -19.61
C VAL A 182 -41.00 -57.95 -20.93
N ASP A 183 -40.00 -57.89 -21.81
CA ASP A 183 -39.96 -58.67 -23.06
C ASP A 183 -39.86 -60.20 -22.80
N ASP A 184 -39.12 -60.62 -21.78
CA ASP A 184 -39.05 -62.03 -21.37
C ASP A 184 -40.36 -62.53 -20.74
N SER A 185 -41.16 -61.64 -20.15
CA SER A 185 -42.48 -61.97 -19.58
C SER A 185 -43.54 -62.22 -20.66
N ALA A 186 -43.48 -61.51 -21.79
CA ALA A 186 -44.37 -61.72 -22.93
C ALA A 186 -44.18 -63.11 -23.57
N ASN A 187 -42.94 -63.59 -23.58
CA ASN A 187 -42.58 -64.91 -24.12
C ASN A 187 -43.00 -66.08 -23.20
N LEU A 188 -43.26 -65.81 -21.91
CA LEU A 188 -43.68 -66.82 -20.94
C LEU A 188 -45.21 -67.00 -20.91
N GLU A 189 -45.99 -65.97 -21.23
CA GLU A 189 -47.45 -66.09 -21.38
C GLU A 189 -47.87 -66.86 -22.64
N GLU A 190 -47.12 -66.75 -23.74
CA GLU A 190 -47.43 -67.47 -24.98
C GLU A 190 -47.20 -68.99 -24.85
N LYS A 191 -46.30 -69.41 -23.96
CA LYS A 191 -46.05 -70.84 -23.64
C LYS A 191 -47.09 -71.49 -22.74
N LYS A 192 -47.90 -70.73 -22.00
CA LYS A 192 -48.97 -71.27 -21.14
C LYS A 192 -50.30 -71.49 -21.86
N LYS A 193 -50.49 -70.94 -23.07
CA LYS A 193 -51.68 -71.15 -23.89
C LYS A 193 -51.62 -72.41 -24.78
N ASN A 194 -50.47 -73.09 -24.84
CA ASN A 194 -50.24 -74.24 -25.72
C ASN A 194 -50.00 -75.57 -24.96
N LEU A 195 -50.46 -75.68 -23.69
CA LEU A 195 -50.51 -76.96 -22.96
C LEU A 195 -51.95 -77.42 -22.76
#